data_AF-A0A359I7S8-F1
#
_entry.id   AF-A0A359I7S8-F1
#
_cell.length_a   1.000
_cell.length_b   1.000
_cell.length_c   1.000
_cell.angle_alpha   90.00
_cell.angle_beta   90.00
_cell.angle_gamma   90.00
#
_symmetry.space_group_name_H-M   'P 1'
#
loop_
_entity.id
_entity.type
_entity.pdbx_description
1 polymer ?
#
loop_
_entity_poly.entity_id
_entity_poly.type
_entity_poly.pdbx_seq_one_letter_code
_entity_poly.pdbx_strand_id
1 'polypeptide(L)'
;MNLFRKFFFGTATLALLAGCSDDISNAGQNNGSTGNEDGPSVYLGVNFQMPGMGSTRSFTDGDNTSNNGTEVGTDVENNVNEVLLVLARRDYGFIGAASVMRDNIYKHQAQQPNAGSYHATAKFNKTELSQYYSDAANFNKEICVFVIANPTGGMVDRLATAAYGDTEWINTPWTVSVEGNQTEGAIWSSTNGGNFLMTNSQIAVREIPQQMSAWDSYTSEDKCFNLSEINGVAGALGTIDNSAANASRGPVKVERATARFDFRDGSPANTDANTYPVVYIQNPDGSQGAKLIDIKLNKMALVNMGKTFYYLKRVSNNGLNDGWNAAGSTNGWALCGAEKPWYTLQTDGSLDQNRPGNYIVDYFAQQKNAGISENFSTYFNYAFFDNDGTLNNGNFNTADQRWYVSEISDVLSNGNPDNWDNNGNKGTYKVWRYLTENVAPGIENQVNGISTAVVFKGKMLASNDLKTDLSTLTEGTAEYRNAKYLNDLINAVNSKDASLGDSYKAPILYSYAGSLYCTWQNVYDAAVSASFSYTTGPDGKIIPDWNRTNSLYKAVF
;
A
#
# COMPACT_ATOMS: atom_id res chain seq x y z
N MET A 1 -20.78 -40.30 -3.96
CA MET A 1 -21.35 -40.10 -2.61
C MET A 1 -20.30 -39.33 -1.81
N ASN A 2 -20.44 -38.00 -1.66
CA ASN A 2 -21.33 -37.29 -0.72
C ASN A 2 -20.64 -37.11 0.64
N LEU A 3 -20.63 -35.95 1.31
CA LEU A 3 -20.84 -34.54 0.90
C LEU A 3 -20.54 -33.69 2.17
N PHE A 4 -19.69 -32.64 2.11
CA PHE A 4 -19.52 -31.60 3.18
C PHE A 4 -19.02 -32.09 4.58
N ARG A 5 -18.62 -31.26 5.58
CA ARG A 5 -18.74 -29.79 5.83
C ARG A 5 -17.70 -29.32 6.88
N LYS A 6 -17.27 -28.04 6.81
CA LYS A 6 -16.69 -27.16 7.88
C LYS A 6 -15.32 -27.59 8.46
N PHE A 7 -14.24 -26.81 8.45
CA PHE A 7 -14.04 -25.35 8.59
C PHE A 7 -14.37 -24.85 10.01
N PHE A 8 -13.39 -24.89 10.92
CA PHE A 8 -13.41 -24.23 12.23
C PHE A 8 -12.00 -24.15 12.87
N PHE A 9 -11.84 -23.20 13.82
CA PHE A 9 -10.68 -22.96 14.70
C PHE A 9 -9.43 -22.28 14.12
N GLY A 10 -9.54 -20.97 13.93
CA GLY A 10 -8.44 -20.03 14.19
C GLY A 10 -8.70 -19.32 15.53
N THR A 11 -8.16 -19.85 16.63
CA THR A 11 -8.19 -19.21 17.95
C THR A 11 -6.76 -19.03 18.46
N ALA A 12 -6.20 -17.85 18.24
CA ALA A 12 -4.96 -17.39 18.85
C ALA A 12 -5.27 -16.11 19.63
N THR A 13 -5.57 -16.29 20.93
CA THR A 13 -5.43 -15.31 22.02
C THR A 13 -5.53 -13.81 21.68
N LEU A 14 -6.76 -13.32 21.51
CA LEU A 14 -7.09 -12.02 22.12
C LEU A 14 -7.32 -12.26 23.61
N ALA A 15 -6.57 -11.56 24.46
CA ALA A 15 -6.94 -11.43 25.86
C ALA A 15 -8.25 -10.62 25.95
N LEU A 16 -9.28 -11.23 26.54
CA LEU A 16 -10.56 -10.58 26.78
C LEU A 16 -10.41 -9.54 27.89
N LEU A 17 -10.35 -8.25 27.54
CA LEU A 17 -10.65 -7.15 28.45
C LEU A 17 -12.02 -6.57 28.11
N ALA A 18 -13.05 -7.27 28.58
CA ALA A 18 -14.41 -6.78 28.70
C ALA A 18 -14.92 -7.17 30.09
N GLY A 19 -14.62 -6.34 31.09
CA GLY A 19 -14.96 -6.63 32.49
C GLY A 19 -14.37 -5.62 33.48
N CYS A 20 -15.19 -4.63 33.83
CA CYS A 20 -15.05 -3.72 34.98
C CYS A 20 -13.89 -2.70 34.99
N SER A 21 -14.24 -1.49 35.43
CA SER A 21 -13.32 -0.61 36.13
C SER A 21 -12.80 -1.32 37.39
N ASP A 22 -11.49 -1.35 37.58
CA ASP A 22 -10.78 -1.13 38.86
C ASP A 22 -9.27 -1.28 38.63
N ASP A 23 -8.51 -0.32 39.15
CA ASP A 23 -7.05 -0.20 39.27
C ASP A 23 -6.13 -1.34 38.78
N ILE A 24 -5.36 -1.07 37.70
CA ILE A 24 -3.99 -1.59 37.60
C ILE A 24 -3.10 -0.73 38.53
N SER A 25 -3.03 -1.19 39.78
CA SER A 25 -2.02 -0.71 40.72
C SER A 25 -0.70 -1.44 40.47
N ASN A 26 0.33 -0.70 40.07
CA ASN A 26 1.71 -1.21 40.07
C ASN A 26 2.58 -0.27 40.93
N ALA A 27 2.91 -0.75 42.13
CA ALA A 27 3.61 0.05 43.13
C ALA A 27 5.11 0.14 42.83
N GLY A 28 5.58 1.29 42.32
CA GLY A 28 7.01 1.58 42.25
C GLY A 28 7.44 2.63 41.22
N GLN A 29 7.76 3.83 41.72
CA GLN A 29 8.67 4.83 41.10
C GLN A 29 8.24 5.55 39.81
N ASN A 30 7.50 6.66 40.01
CA ASN A 30 7.57 7.96 39.31
C ASN A 30 8.24 8.04 37.91
N ASN A 31 7.46 7.90 36.84
CA ASN A 31 7.16 8.96 35.86
C ASN A 31 6.35 8.37 34.69
N GLY A 32 5.36 9.10 34.18
CA GLY A 32 4.43 8.59 33.16
C GLY A 32 3.27 7.80 33.78
N SER A 33 2.34 8.50 34.45
CA SER A 33 1.10 7.89 34.92
C SER A 33 0.02 8.11 33.88
N THR A 34 -0.53 7.02 33.34
CA THR A 34 -1.82 7.01 32.65
C THR A 34 -2.93 7.35 33.66
N GLY A 35 -3.09 8.64 33.97
CA GLY A 35 -4.27 9.21 34.62
C GLY A 35 -4.68 8.66 35.99
N ASN A 36 -3.75 8.43 36.94
CA ASN A 36 -4.15 8.15 38.34
C ASN A 36 -5.09 9.23 38.90
N GLU A 37 -6.14 8.82 39.63
CA GLU A 37 -7.31 9.67 39.90
C GLU A 37 -7.12 10.77 40.95
N ASP A 38 -6.12 10.65 41.85
CA ASP A 38 -5.96 11.50 43.04
C ASP A 38 -5.19 12.84 42.82
N GLY A 39 -5.01 13.27 41.57
CA GLY A 39 -4.27 14.50 41.22
C GLY A 39 -5.16 15.61 40.62
N PRO A 40 -4.85 16.90 40.85
CA PRO A 40 -5.49 17.98 40.10
C PRO A 40 -5.29 17.73 38.60
N SER A 41 -6.39 17.70 37.87
CA SER A 41 -6.45 17.30 36.46
C SER A 41 -6.97 18.43 35.59
N VAL A 42 -6.60 18.42 34.32
CA VAL A 42 -7.06 19.38 33.32
C VAL A 42 -7.60 18.64 32.10
N TYR A 43 -8.57 19.22 31.41
CA TYR A 43 -9.22 18.62 30.26
C TYR A 43 -8.85 19.37 28.99
N LEU A 44 -8.43 18.65 27.95
CA LEU A 44 -8.04 19.19 26.66
C LEU A 44 -8.87 18.56 25.54
N GLY A 45 -9.62 19.39 24.81
CA GLY A 45 -10.41 18.98 23.65
C GLY A 45 -9.58 19.11 22.38
N VAL A 46 -9.63 18.11 21.49
CA VAL A 46 -8.92 18.15 20.20
C VAL A 46 -9.86 17.73 19.07
N ASN A 47 -9.89 18.51 17.99
CA ASN A 47 -10.53 18.08 16.75
C ASN A 47 -9.45 17.48 15.83
N PHE A 48 -9.78 16.42 15.10
CA PHE A 48 -8.89 15.78 14.15
C PHE A 48 -9.63 15.23 12.94
N GLN A 49 -8.94 15.14 11.81
CA GLN A 49 -9.54 14.84 10.51
C GLN A 49 -8.59 14.00 9.62
N MET A 50 -9.16 13.02 8.94
CA MET A 50 -8.46 12.10 8.04
C MET A 50 -8.27 12.73 6.65
N PRO A 51 -7.33 12.23 5.82
CA PRO A 51 -7.24 12.58 4.41
C PRO A 51 -8.42 11.90 3.69
N GLY A 52 -8.87 12.48 2.58
CA GLY A 52 -10.03 11.97 1.84
C GLY A 52 -11.39 12.41 2.40
N MET A 53 -11.46 13.00 3.59
CA MET A 53 -12.68 13.67 4.10
C MET A 53 -12.92 15.05 3.44
N GLY A 54 -12.39 15.23 2.23
CA GLY A 54 -12.36 16.47 1.44
C GLY A 54 -11.37 16.48 0.26
N SER A 55 -10.34 15.62 0.25
CA SER A 55 -9.34 15.46 -0.85
C SER A 55 -8.29 14.40 -0.49
N THR A 56 -7.68 13.55 -1.34
CA THR A 56 -7.89 13.03 -2.73
C THR A 56 -6.99 11.77 -2.88
N ARG A 57 -7.03 11.00 -4.00
CA ARG A 57 -5.96 10.02 -4.36
C ARG A 57 -5.78 9.82 -5.87
N SER A 58 -4.61 10.21 -6.36
CA SER A 58 -3.89 9.77 -7.57
C SER A 58 -2.50 10.42 -7.49
N PHE A 59 -1.72 10.53 -8.57
CA PHE A 59 -0.38 11.13 -8.47
C PHE A 59 -0.42 12.53 -7.84
N THR A 60 0.56 12.78 -6.97
CA THR A 60 0.74 14.05 -6.27
C THR A 60 0.84 15.19 -7.30
N ASP A 61 0.01 16.24 -7.17
CA ASP A 61 0.04 17.44 -8.02
C ASP A 61 0.36 18.73 -7.24
N GLY A 62 0.34 18.64 -5.91
CA GLY A 62 0.68 19.65 -4.92
C GLY A 62 0.93 18.98 -3.56
N ASP A 63 1.10 19.75 -2.49
CA ASP A 63 1.48 19.22 -1.18
C ASP A 63 0.37 18.31 -0.58
N ASN A 64 0.47 17.01 -0.84
CA ASN A 64 -0.52 15.97 -0.54
C ASN A 64 -1.89 16.14 -1.27
N THR A 65 -1.89 16.56 -2.55
CA THR A 65 -3.11 16.72 -3.39
C THR A 65 -3.11 15.93 -4.69
N SER A 66 -4.28 15.70 -5.30
CA SER A 66 -4.47 15.00 -6.57
C SER A 66 -5.66 15.53 -7.40
N ASN A 67 -5.62 15.30 -8.71
CA ASN A 67 -6.56 15.86 -9.69
C ASN A 67 -7.70 14.92 -10.14
N ASN A 68 -7.61 13.60 -9.91
CA ASN A 68 -8.42 12.61 -10.64
C ASN A 68 -9.62 12.04 -9.85
N GLY A 69 -10.03 12.70 -8.76
CA GLY A 69 -11.21 12.33 -7.95
C GLY A 69 -10.89 12.00 -6.49
N THR A 70 -11.94 11.70 -5.71
CA THR A 70 -11.83 11.39 -4.27
C THR A 70 -12.48 10.06 -3.96
N GLU A 71 -11.71 9.12 -3.41
CA GLU A 71 -12.24 7.96 -2.71
C GLU A 71 -12.31 8.27 -1.21
N VAL A 72 -13.50 8.19 -0.63
CA VAL A 72 -13.67 8.25 0.82
C VAL A 72 -13.66 6.81 1.34
N GLY A 73 -12.77 6.52 2.29
CA GLY A 73 -12.72 5.21 2.94
C GLY A 73 -14.07 4.82 3.53
N THR A 74 -14.32 3.53 3.66
CA THR A 74 -15.52 2.97 4.29
C THR A 74 -15.68 3.42 5.74
N ASP A 75 -16.88 3.30 6.31
CA ASP A 75 -17.10 3.54 7.74
C ASP A 75 -16.20 2.67 8.62
N VAL A 76 -15.87 1.45 8.16
CA VAL A 76 -14.93 0.54 8.84
C VAL A 76 -13.51 1.08 8.81
N GLU A 77 -13.03 1.58 7.67
CA GLU A 77 -11.71 2.20 7.58
C GLU A 77 -11.64 3.54 8.36
N ASN A 78 -12.76 4.25 8.50
CA ASN A 78 -12.90 5.52 9.23
C ASN A 78 -13.25 5.35 10.72
N ASN A 79 -13.43 4.15 11.24
CA ASN A 79 -13.85 3.98 12.63
C ASN A 79 -12.71 4.30 13.61
N VAL A 80 -13.05 4.97 14.73
CA VAL A 80 -12.11 5.34 15.79
C VAL A 80 -12.66 4.82 17.12
N ASN A 81 -11.93 3.91 17.75
CA ASN A 81 -12.25 3.34 19.06
C ASN A 81 -11.45 3.95 20.20
N GLU A 82 -10.26 4.48 19.90
CA GLU A 82 -9.37 5.12 20.88
C GLU A 82 -8.58 6.25 20.19
N VAL A 83 -8.26 7.30 20.95
CA VAL A 83 -7.31 8.35 20.59
C VAL A 83 -6.29 8.51 21.70
N LEU A 84 -5.02 8.33 21.38
CA LEU A 84 -3.90 8.74 22.23
C LEU A 84 -3.47 10.15 21.80
N LEU A 85 -3.75 11.13 22.67
CA LEU A 85 -3.37 12.53 22.48
C LEU A 85 -2.03 12.79 23.17
N VAL A 86 -1.06 13.32 22.43
CA VAL A 86 0.31 13.57 22.91
C VAL A 86 0.62 15.06 22.82
N LEU A 87 1.16 15.62 23.91
CA LEU A 87 1.69 16.96 23.96
C LEU A 87 3.22 16.89 23.93
N ALA A 88 3.85 17.71 23.09
CA ALA A 88 5.29 17.77 22.96
C ALA A 88 5.77 19.22 22.74
N ARG A 89 7.01 19.49 23.10
CA ARG A 89 7.71 20.75 22.87
C ARG A 89 7.94 21.01 21.38
N ARG A 90 8.42 22.21 21.05
CA ARG A 90 8.83 22.62 19.68
C ARG A 90 9.96 21.77 19.08
N ASP A 91 10.80 21.18 19.91
CA ASP A 91 11.87 20.24 19.56
C ASP A 91 11.41 18.77 19.66
N TYR A 92 10.09 18.54 19.78
CA TYR A 92 9.43 17.25 19.98
C TYR A 92 9.73 16.56 21.32
N GLY A 93 10.39 17.23 22.27
CA GLY A 93 10.53 16.73 23.65
C GLY A 93 9.16 16.45 24.28
N PHE A 94 8.95 15.25 24.82
CA PHE A 94 7.68 14.84 25.40
C PHE A 94 7.24 15.73 26.58
N ILE A 95 5.96 16.08 26.65
CA ILE A 95 5.35 16.82 27.78
C ILE A 95 4.40 15.89 28.57
N GLY A 96 3.56 15.13 27.88
CA GLY A 96 2.59 14.21 28.48
C GLY A 96 1.70 13.56 27.41
N ALA A 97 0.99 12.50 27.76
CA ALA A 97 0.02 11.86 26.88
C ALA A 97 -1.19 11.29 27.64
N ALA A 98 -2.35 11.22 26.97
CA ALA A 98 -3.57 10.67 27.54
C ALA A 98 -4.39 9.92 26.46
N SER A 99 -4.87 8.73 26.80
CA SER A 99 -5.82 7.96 25.99
C SER A 99 -7.25 8.42 26.24
N VAL A 100 -8.04 8.47 25.17
CA VAL A 100 -9.48 8.72 25.17
C VAL A 100 -10.16 7.53 24.51
N MET A 101 -11.08 6.88 25.22
CA MET A 101 -11.84 5.75 24.70
C MET A 101 -13.09 6.21 23.96
N ARG A 102 -13.63 5.34 23.10
CA ARG A 102 -14.74 5.59 22.16
C ARG A 102 -15.91 6.41 22.71
N ASP A 103 -16.31 6.19 23.95
CA ASP A 103 -17.48 6.86 24.54
C ASP A 103 -17.27 8.38 24.69
N ASN A 104 -16.02 8.83 24.78
CA ASN A 104 -15.61 10.23 24.83
C ASN A 104 -15.07 10.74 23.46
N ILE A 105 -15.41 10.05 22.38
CA ILE A 105 -15.06 10.42 20.99
C ILE A 105 -16.36 10.55 20.17
N TYR A 106 -16.55 11.69 19.51
CA TYR A 106 -17.69 11.88 18.61
C TYR A 106 -17.26 12.50 17.28
N LYS A 107 -18.07 12.28 16.24
CA LYS A 107 -17.88 12.90 14.91
C LYS A 107 -18.76 14.14 14.80
N HIS A 108 -18.18 15.27 14.41
CA HIS A 108 -18.94 16.49 14.13
C HIS A 108 -19.92 16.24 12.98
N GLN A 109 -21.19 16.55 13.24
CA GLN A 109 -22.26 16.37 12.25
C GLN A 109 -22.06 17.28 11.04
N ALA A 110 -22.76 16.97 9.95
CA ALA A 110 -22.88 17.90 8.82
C ALA A 110 -23.37 19.27 9.31
N GLN A 111 -22.97 20.33 8.59
CA GLN A 111 -23.28 21.74 8.89
C GLN A 111 -22.75 22.31 10.23
N GLN A 112 -22.06 21.54 11.08
CA GLN A 112 -21.37 22.08 12.26
C GLN A 112 -20.02 22.75 11.90
N PRO A 113 -19.47 23.64 12.75
CA PRO A 113 -18.05 23.97 12.72
C PRO A 113 -17.22 22.68 12.75
N ASN A 114 -16.13 22.63 12.00
CA ASN A 114 -15.29 21.42 11.86
C ASN A 114 -16.01 20.16 11.31
N ALA A 115 -17.18 20.30 10.66
CA ALA A 115 -17.97 19.19 10.10
C ALA A 115 -17.12 18.08 9.43
N GLY A 116 -17.46 16.82 9.72
CA GLY A 116 -16.70 15.66 9.30
C GLY A 116 -15.56 15.27 10.26
N SER A 117 -14.91 16.24 10.90
CA SER A 117 -13.85 15.98 11.90
C SER A 117 -14.38 15.19 13.09
N TYR A 118 -13.49 14.44 13.74
CA TYR A 118 -13.75 13.85 15.06
C TYR A 118 -13.30 14.83 16.15
N HIS A 119 -13.90 14.71 17.33
CA HIS A 119 -13.52 15.38 18.57
C HIS A 119 -13.19 14.32 19.62
N ALA A 120 -12.16 14.56 20.43
CA ALA A 120 -11.86 13.79 21.63
C ALA A 120 -11.51 14.73 22.79
N THR A 121 -11.98 14.41 24.00
CA THR A 121 -11.63 15.15 25.22
C THR A 121 -10.77 14.29 26.12
N ALA A 122 -9.54 14.74 26.37
CA ALA A 122 -8.54 14.01 27.14
C ALA A 122 -8.28 14.65 28.52
N LYS A 123 -8.12 13.81 29.54
CA LYS A 123 -7.76 14.20 30.91
C LYS A 123 -6.24 14.07 31.09
N PHE A 124 -5.57 15.18 31.39
CA PHE A 124 -4.13 15.23 31.69
C PHE A 124 -3.88 15.54 33.17
N ASN A 125 -2.77 15.05 33.71
CA ASN A 125 -2.39 15.39 35.08
C ASN A 125 -1.73 16.78 35.11
N LYS A 126 -2.20 17.67 36.00
CA LYS A 126 -1.65 19.04 36.11
C LYS A 126 -0.16 19.04 36.48
N THR A 127 0.37 17.95 37.04
CA THR A 127 1.79 17.76 37.38
C THR A 127 2.68 17.71 36.14
N GLU A 128 2.26 17.02 35.07
CA GLU A 128 3.03 16.87 33.82
C GLU A 128 3.20 18.24 33.14
N LEU A 129 2.10 18.99 33.05
CA LEU A 129 2.13 20.38 32.60
C LEU A 129 2.97 21.26 33.54
N SER A 130 2.83 21.13 34.86
CA SER A 130 3.61 21.93 35.82
C SER A 130 5.13 21.76 35.63
N GLN A 131 5.59 20.56 35.26
CA GLN A 131 6.99 20.33 34.88
C GLN A 131 7.38 21.12 33.63
N TYR A 132 6.53 21.15 32.58
CA TYR A 132 6.77 21.98 31.39
C TYR A 132 6.85 23.47 31.69
N TYR A 133 5.94 24.02 32.50
CA TYR A 133 5.96 25.44 32.88
C TYR A 133 7.12 25.80 33.82
N SER A 134 7.71 24.84 34.53
CA SER A 134 8.87 25.06 35.39
C SER A 134 10.20 25.08 34.62
N ASP A 135 10.27 24.46 33.44
CA ASP A 135 11.42 24.53 32.55
C ASP A 135 11.43 25.85 31.76
N ALA A 136 11.81 26.93 32.44
CA ALA A 136 11.88 28.27 31.86
C ALA A 136 12.88 28.39 30.68
N ALA A 137 13.77 27.42 30.47
CA ALA A 137 14.71 27.42 29.35
C ALA A 137 14.08 26.86 28.06
N ASN A 138 13.20 25.86 28.17
CA ASN A 138 12.54 25.22 27.03
C ASN A 138 11.03 25.53 26.91
N PHE A 139 10.46 26.30 27.85
CA PHE A 139 9.06 26.71 27.81
C PHE A 139 8.78 27.60 26.58
N ASN A 140 7.75 27.23 25.84
CA ASN A 140 7.17 28.02 24.77
C ASN A 140 5.64 27.89 24.85
N LYS A 141 4.92 28.99 24.65
CA LYS A 141 3.45 28.96 24.58
C LYS A 141 2.95 28.21 23.33
N GLU A 142 3.79 27.99 22.32
CA GLU A 142 3.50 27.09 21.21
C GLU A 142 4.09 25.69 21.45
N ILE A 143 3.23 24.68 21.44
CA ILE A 143 3.57 23.26 21.54
C ILE A 143 3.24 22.51 20.24
N CYS A 144 3.79 21.32 20.07
CA CYS A 144 3.40 20.35 19.06
C CYS A 144 2.38 19.38 19.66
N VAL A 145 1.29 19.11 18.94
CA VAL A 145 0.22 18.19 19.34
C VAL A 145 0.17 17.02 18.35
N PHE A 146 0.14 15.81 18.87
CA PHE A 146 -0.01 14.60 18.06
C PHE A 146 -1.26 13.83 18.46
N VAL A 147 -1.99 13.35 17.45
CA VAL A 147 -3.20 12.54 17.59
C VAL A 147 -2.90 11.19 16.95
N ILE A 148 -2.92 10.14 17.77
CA ILE A 148 -2.75 8.76 17.34
C ILE A 148 -4.09 8.06 17.52
N ALA A 149 -4.85 7.90 16.44
CA ALA A 149 -6.14 7.22 16.47
C ALA A 149 -5.94 5.71 16.27
N ASN A 150 -6.67 4.91 17.07
CA ASN A 150 -6.51 3.46 17.19
C ASN A 150 -5.03 3.05 17.39
N PRO A 151 -4.38 3.55 18.48
CA PRO A 151 -3.00 3.21 18.77
C PRO A 151 -2.82 1.69 18.94
N THR A 152 -1.62 1.22 18.64
CA THR A 152 -1.17 -0.13 19.01
C THR A 152 -0.60 -0.10 20.44
N GLY A 153 -0.65 -1.23 21.15
CA GLY A 153 -0.11 -1.32 22.52
C GLY A 153 1.31 -0.78 22.66
N GLY A 154 2.21 -1.11 21.74
CA GLY A 154 3.62 -0.65 21.82
C GLY A 154 3.82 0.88 21.74
N MET A 155 2.89 1.65 21.15
CA MET A 155 2.94 3.11 21.22
C MET A 155 2.40 3.64 22.56
N VAL A 156 1.34 3.00 23.09
CA VAL A 156 0.82 3.30 24.43
C VAL A 156 1.89 3.05 25.48
N ASP A 157 2.51 1.86 25.48
CA ASP A 157 3.57 1.44 26.41
C ASP A 157 4.79 2.37 26.34
N ARG A 158 5.18 2.78 25.12
CA ARG A 158 6.32 3.68 24.88
C ARG A 158 6.10 5.09 25.41
N LEU A 159 4.87 5.59 25.38
CA LEU A 159 4.54 6.93 25.88
C LEU A 159 4.18 6.92 27.37
N ALA A 160 3.61 5.82 27.88
CA ALA A 160 3.44 5.60 29.32
C ALA A 160 4.80 5.56 30.07
N THR A 161 5.89 5.23 29.38
CA THR A 161 7.26 5.21 29.94
C THR A 161 8.14 6.38 29.48
N ALA A 162 7.60 7.33 28.70
CA ALA A 162 8.35 8.49 28.21
C ALA A 162 8.63 9.51 29.33
N ALA A 163 9.88 9.92 29.47
CA ALA A 163 10.26 10.99 30.40
C ALA A 163 9.98 12.36 29.79
N TYR A 164 9.72 13.37 30.64
CA TYR A 164 9.67 14.76 30.19
C TYR A 164 10.94 15.14 29.41
N GLY A 165 10.77 15.75 28.24
CA GLY A 165 11.85 16.15 27.35
C GLY A 165 12.45 15.03 26.49
N ASP A 166 11.96 13.79 26.58
CA ASP A 166 12.33 12.68 25.68
C ASP A 166 12.02 13.07 24.22
N THR A 167 13.03 13.03 23.35
CA THR A 167 12.91 13.31 21.90
C THR A 167 12.95 12.05 21.04
N GLU A 168 13.10 10.85 21.63
CA GLU A 168 13.23 9.59 20.90
C GLU A 168 11.89 8.86 20.72
N TRP A 169 10.82 9.30 21.39
CA TRP A 169 9.50 8.68 21.21
C TRP A 169 8.98 8.83 19.77
N ILE A 170 9.34 9.91 19.06
CA ILE A 170 9.04 10.08 17.63
C ILE A 170 9.77 9.07 16.74
N ASN A 171 10.90 8.49 17.20
CA ASN A 171 11.70 7.46 16.53
C ASN A 171 11.21 6.03 16.78
N THR A 172 10.14 5.85 17.57
CA THR A 172 9.58 4.53 17.84
C THR A 172 9.13 3.84 16.55
N PRO A 173 9.63 2.63 16.26
CA PRO A 173 9.13 1.82 15.15
C PRO A 173 7.95 0.95 15.60
N TRP A 174 7.21 0.44 14.62
CA TRP A 174 6.32 -0.70 14.80
C TRP A 174 6.63 -1.78 13.78
N THR A 175 6.46 -3.03 14.19
CA THR A 175 6.69 -4.21 13.36
C THR A 175 5.39 -4.97 13.21
N VAL A 176 4.98 -5.19 11.96
CA VAL A 176 3.93 -6.17 11.63
C VAL A 176 4.64 -7.45 11.24
N SER A 177 4.29 -8.56 11.87
CA SER A 177 4.85 -9.88 11.54
C SER A 177 3.76 -10.79 10.99
N VAL A 178 4.11 -11.63 10.02
CA VAL A 178 3.23 -12.65 9.48
C VAL A 178 3.86 -14.03 9.69
N GLU A 179 3.08 -14.96 10.23
CA GLU A 179 3.39 -16.39 10.26
C GLU A 179 2.22 -17.15 9.61
N GLY A 180 2.45 -17.66 8.40
CA GLY A 180 1.40 -18.22 7.55
C GLY A 180 0.24 -17.24 7.30
N ASN A 181 -0.95 -17.58 7.79
CA ASN A 181 -2.14 -16.74 7.69
C ASN A 181 -2.37 -15.83 8.91
N GLN A 182 -1.56 -15.93 9.97
CA GLN A 182 -1.67 -15.06 11.15
C GLN A 182 -0.89 -13.76 10.94
N THR A 183 -1.40 -12.65 11.46
CA THR A 183 -0.74 -11.34 11.41
C THR A 183 -0.68 -10.77 12.83
N GLU A 184 0.53 -10.70 13.37
CA GLU A 184 0.82 -10.08 14.66
C GLU A 184 1.16 -8.59 14.48
N GLY A 185 0.70 -7.77 15.42
CA GLY A 185 0.88 -6.32 15.36
C GLY A 185 0.09 -5.62 14.25
N ALA A 186 -0.94 -6.27 13.68
CA ALA A 186 -1.74 -5.70 12.60
C ALA A 186 -2.25 -4.27 12.92
N ILE A 187 -1.99 -3.33 12.01
CA ILE A 187 -2.37 -1.91 12.14
C ILE A 187 -3.70 -1.57 11.44
N TRP A 188 -4.40 -2.62 11.01
CA TRP A 188 -5.72 -2.59 10.39
C TRP A 188 -6.56 -3.73 10.96
N SER A 189 -7.86 -3.52 11.11
CA SER A 189 -8.83 -4.58 11.40
C SER A 189 -10.23 -4.13 10.98
N SER A 190 -11.07 -5.08 10.59
CA SER A 190 -12.53 -4.88 10.43
C SER A 190 -13.33 -5.25 11.69
N THR A 191 -12.67 -5.76 12.74
CA THR A 191 -13.31 -6.04 14.05
C THR A 191 -13.68 -4.75 14.78
N ASN A 192 -14.62 -4.83 15.72
CA ASN A 192 -15.11 -3.70 16.54
C ASN A 192 -15.65 -2.51 15.73
N GLY A 193 -16.13 -2.77 14.51
CA GLY A 193 -16.56 -1.75 13.56
C GLY A 193 -15.42 -1.10 12.78
N GLY A 194 -14.19 -1.58 12.94
CA GLY A 194 -12.98 -1.07 12.29
C GLY A 194 -11.93 -0.58 13.28
N ASN A 195 -10.66 -0.89 13.06
CA ASN A 195 -9.56 -0.43 13.91
C ASN A 195 -8.29 -0.20 13.07
N PHE A 196 -8.15 1.00 12.53
CA PHE A 196 -7.06 1.40 11.63
C PHE A 196 -6.18 2.44 12.31
N LEU A 197 -4.89 2.14 12.46
CA LEU A 197 -3.92 3.07 13.03
C LEU A 197 -3.81 4.33 12.15
N MET A 198 -3.97 5.49 12.77
CA MET A 198 -3.78 6.79 12.11
C MET A 198 -2.94 7.72 12.98
N THR A 199 -2.07 8.49 12.35
CA THR A 199 -1.15 9.42 13.02
C THR A 199 -1.07 10.74 12.27
N ASN A 200 -0.44 11.76 12.84
CA ASN A 200 -0.29 13.07 12.19
C ASN A 200 0.31 12.96 10.78
N SER A 201 -0.41 13.49 9.78
CA SER A 201 0.13 13.75 8.44
C SER A 201 0.83 15.10 8.33
N GLN A 202 0.58 15.99 9.30
CA GLN A 202 1.21 17.31 9.42
C GLN A 202 1.51 17.64 10.89
N ILE A 203 2.59 18.37 11.17
CA ILE A 203 2.91 18.86 12.51
C ILE A 203 1.83 19.87 12.96
N ALA A 204 1.05 19.50 13.96
CA ALA A 204 -0.01 20.35 14.49
C ALA A 204 0.51 21.21 15.65
N VAL A 205 0.98 22.41 15.31
CA VAL A 205 1.41 23.42 16.29
C VAL A 205 0.20 24.06 16.96
N ARG A 206 0.15 24.16 18.28
CA ARG A 206 -0.96 24.80 19.03
C ARG A 206 -0.46 25.76 20.09
N GLU A 207 -1.18 26.84 20.31
CA GLU A 207 -0.90 27.77 21.41
C GLU A 207 -1.64 27.33 22.68
N ILE A 208 -0.97 27.43 23.83
CA ILE A 208 -1.47 27.10 25.17
C ILE A 208 -1.30 28.31 26.12
N PRO A 209 -1.96 28.34 27.28
CA PRO A 209 -1.92 29.50 28.18
C PRO A 209 -0.50 29.88 28.62
N GLN A 210 -0.24 31.18 28.78
CA GLN A 210 1.09 31.69 29.17
C GLN A 210 1.48 31.35 30.63
N GLN A 211 0.51 31.01 31.49
CA GLN A 211 0.70 30.83 32.93
C GLN A 211 0.00 29.57 33.44
N MET A 212 0.63 28.86 34.38
CA MET A 212 0.12 27.58 34.88
C MET A 212 -1.24 27.71 35.61
N SER A 213 -1.53 28.88 36.18
CA SER A 213 -2.81 29.18 36.86
C SER A 213 -3.99 29.36 35.89
N ALA A 214 -3.74 29.61 34.61
CA ALA A 214 -4.83 29.71 33.62
C ALA A 214 -5.51 28.35 33.37
N TRP A 215 -4.83 27.25 33.69
CA TRP A 215 -5.39 25.90 33.59
C TRP A 215 -6.48 25.60 34.63
N ASP A 216 -6.57 26.38 35.71
CA ASP A 216 -7.59 26.20 36.76
C ASP A 216 -9.03 26.48 36.29
N SER A 217 -9.19 27.03 35.08
CA SER A 217 -10.49 27.18 34.41
C SER A 217 -10.95 25.94 33.64
N TYR A 218 -10.06 24.96 33.39
CA TYR A 218 -10.30 23.86 32.44
C TYR A 218 -10.34 22.47 33.12
N THR A 219 -11.19 22.34 34.14
CA THR A 219 -11.19 21.23 35.11
C THR A 219 -12.29 20.17 34.90
N SER A 220 -13.04 20.25 33.80
CA SER A 220 -14.08 19.27 33.43
C SER A 220 -14.24 19.15 31.91
N GLU A 221 -14.87 18.08 31.43
CA GLU A 221 -15.02 17.80 29.98
C GLU A 221 -15.80 18.90 29.23
N ASP A 222 -16.87 19.42 29.85
CA ASP A 222 -17.70 20.54 29.36
C ASP A 222 -16.96 21.88 29.34
N LYS A 223 -15.77 21.94 29.96
CA LYS A 223 -14.91 23.11 30.09
C LYS A 223 -13.47 22.77 29.70
N CYS A 224 -13.27 21.97 28.67
CA CYS A 224 -11.92 21.66 28.20
C CYS A 224 -11.23 22.86 27.53
N PHE A 225 -9.89 22.88 27.55
CA PHE A 225 -9.09 23.76 26.70
C PHE A 225 -9.03 23.18 25.28
N ASN A 226 -9.50 23.92 24.29
CA ASN A 226 -9.61 23.43 22.92
C ASN A 226 -8.32 23.65 22.12
N LEU A 227 -7.63 22.56 21.81
CA LEU A 227 -6.46 22.49 20.93
C LEU A 227 -6.81 22.62 19.44
N SER A 228 -8.05 22.93 19.07
CA SER A 228 -8.46 23.06 17.66
C SER A 228 -9.54 24.12 17.43
N GLU A 229 -9.84 24.95 18.44
CA GLU A 229 -10.88 25.98 18.42
C GLU A 229 -10.43 27.24 19.19
N ILE A 230 -11.35 28.18 19.41
CA ILE A 230 -11.11 29.41 20.15
C ILE A 230 -11.29 29.15 21.66
N ASN A 231 -10.32 29.57 22.46
CA ASN A 231 -10.39 29.58 23.92
C ASN A 231 -10.59 31.02 24.40
N GLY A 232 -11.77 31.29 24.95
CA GLY A 232 -12.22 32.65 25.28
C GLY A 232 -13.18 33.21 24.23
N VAL A 233 -13.23 34.54 24.11
CA VAL A 233 -14.16 35.24 23.20
C VAL A 233 -13.38 35.76 21.99
N ALA A 234 -13.77 35.37 20.78
CA ALA A 234 -13.10 35.78 19.54
C ALA A 234 -12.83 37.30 19.50
N GLY A 235 -11.56 37.68 19.30
CA GLY A 235 -11.11 39.08 19.25
C GLY A 235 -10.89 39.78 20.61
N ALA A 236 -11.15 39.13 21.75
CA ALA A 236 -10.86 39.70 23.07
C ALA A 236 -9.38 39.52 23.48
N LEU A 237 -8.87 40.42 24.32
CA LEU A 237 -7.53 40.31 24.92
C LEU A 237 -7.44 39.03 25.78
N GLY A 238 -6.37 38.26 25.60
CA GLY A 238 -6.14 36.99 26.30
C GLY A 238 -6.76 35.75 25.65
N THR A 239 -7.45 35.92 24.52
CA THR A 239 -8.01 34.81 23.73
C THR A 239 -6.92 34.03 23.01
N ILE A 240 -7.01 32.70 23.02
CA ILE A 240 -6.11 31.81 22.27
C ILE A 240 -6.90 31.14 21.15
N ASP A 241 -6.59 31.51 19.90
CA ASP A 241 -7.27 31.00 18.70
C ASP A 241 -6.48 29.86 18.04
N ASN A 242 -6.88 28.63 18.35
CA ASN A 242 -6.44 27.41 17.68
C ASN A 242 -7.44 26.93 16.60
N SER A 243 -8.40 27.76 16.19
CA SER A 243 -9.39 27.42 15.15
C SER A 243 -8.82 27.51 13.73
N ALA A 244 -9.55 26.98 12.75
CA ALA A 244 -9.16 27.03 11.34
C ALA A 244 -9.17 28.46 10.73
N ALA A 245 -9.69 29.46 11.44
CA ALA A 245 -9.59 30.87 11.02
C ALA A 245 -8.14 31.39 11.07
N ASN A 246 -7.31 30.79 11.94
CA ASN A 246 -5.87 30.99 11.96
C ASN A 246 -5.21 29.98 11.01
N ALA A 247 -4.57 30.45 9.94
CA ALA A 247 -4.19 29.67 8.74
C ALA A 247 -3.15 28.54 8.94
N SER A 248 -2.80 28.19 10.17
CA SER A 248 -1.94 27.05 10.52
C SER A 248 -2.45 26.26 11.73
N ARG A 249 -3.77 26.32 11.98
CA ARG A 249 -4.48 25.76 13.13
C ARG A 249 -5.76 25.00 12.66
N GLY A 250 -6.75 24.80 13.54
CA GLY A 250 -7.94 23.99 13.28
C GLY A 250 -7.76 22.50 13.60
N PRO A 251 -8.56 21.59 13.02
CA PRO A 251 -8.49 20.17 13.34
C PRO A 251 -7.17 19.53 12.86
N VAL A 252 -6.52 18.76 13.74
CA VAL A 252 -5.27 18.02 13.47
C VAL A 252 -5.44 17.12 12.25
N LYS A 253 -4.54 17.24 11.27
CA LYS A 253 -4.52 16.36 10.10
C LYS A 253 -3.86 15.04 10.49
N VAL A 254 -4.61 13.94 10.39
CA VAL A 254 -4.09 12.58 10.54
C VAL A 254 -4.16 11.83 9.21
N GLU A 255 -3.42 10.73 9.06
CA GLU A 255 -3.49 9.79 7.94
C GLU A 255 -3.32 8.35 8.42
N ARG A 256 -3.81 7.38 7.64
CA ARG A 256 -3.65 5.95 7.95
C ARG A 256 -2.21 5.52 7.71
N ALA A 257 -1.66 4.76 8.64
CA ALA A 257 -0.35 4.11 8.49
C ALA A 257 -0.36 2.87 7.57
N THR A 258 -1.51 2.55 6.95
CA THR A 258 -1.67 1.41 6.04
C THR A 258 -2.09 1.86 4.64
N ALA A 259 -1.56 1.16 3.64
CA ALA A 259 -2.03 1.21 2.25
C ALA A 259 -2.99 0.06 1.97
N ARG A 260 -3.78 0.20 0.89
CA ARG A 260 -4.77 -0.79 0.43
C ARG A 260 -4.50 -1.13 -1.02
N PHE A 261 -4.61 -2.40 -1.37
CA PHE A 261 -4.67 -2.87 -2.76
C PHE A 261 -6.07 -3.37 -3.07
N ASP A 262 -6.60 -2.89 -4.19
CA ASP A 262 -7.89 -3.28 -4.72
C ASP A 262 -7.71 -3.91 -6.10
N PHE A 263 -8.53 -4.91 -6.38
CA PHE A 263 -8.48 -5.65 -7.63
C PHE A 263 -9.81 -5.59 -8.36
N ARG A 264 -9.76 -5.39 -9.68
CA ARG A 264 -10.87 -5.64 -10.60
C ARG A 264 -10.39 -6.49 -11.76
N ASP A 265 -11.32 -7.21 -12.35
CA ASP A 265 -11.10 -7.81 -13.66
C ASP A 265 -10.96 -6.69 -14.71
N GLY A 266 -9.87 -6.71 -15.46
CA GLY A 266 -9.58 -5.79 -16.55
C GLY A 266 -9.69 -6.43 -17.95
N SER A 267 -10.19 -7.66 -18.03
CA SER A 267 -10.32 -8.37 -19.30
C SER A 267 -11.39 -7.75 -20.22
N PRO A 268 -11.26 -7.91 -21.55
CA PRO A 268 -12.25 -7.42 -22.51
C PRO A 268 -13.68 -7.92 -22.22
N ALA A 269 -14.68 -7.08 -22.50
CA ALA A 269 -16.10 -7.41 -22.23
C ALA A 269 -16.63 -8.63 -23.01
N ASN A 270 -15.91 -9.09 -24.04
CA ASN A 270 -16.24 -10.25 -24.87
C ASN A 270 -15.35 -11.47 -24.58
N THR A 271 -14.65 -11.50 -23.44
CA THR A 271 -13.86 -12.65 -22.98
C THR A 271 -14.38 -13.19 -21.64
N ASP A 272 -14.06 -14.45 -21.38
CA ASP A 272 -14.17 -15.05 -20.04
C ASP A 272 -13.47 -14.17 -18.98
N ALA A 273 -14.03 -14.12 -17.77
CA ALA A 273 -13.42 -13.38 -16.66
C ALA A 273 -11.91 -13.69 -16.47
N ASN A 274 -11.12 -12.63 -16.31
CA ASN A 274 -9.67 -12.59 -16.17
C ASN A 274 -8.89 -13.21 -17.35
N THR A 275 -9.47 -13.21 -18.55
CA THR A 275 -8.89 -13.85 -19.75
C THR A 275 -8.49 -12.81 -20.79
N TYR A 276 -7.22 -12.79 -21.18
CA TYR A 276 -6.64 -11.74 -22.01
C TYR A 276 -6.10 -12.33 -23.32
N PRO A 277 -6.54 -11.85 -24.49
CA PRO A 277 -6.04 -12.35 -25.77
C PRO A 277 -4.66 -11.76 -26.05
N VAL A 278 -3.64 -12.61 -26.23
CA VAL A 278 -2.23 -12.17 -26.28
C VAL A 278 -1.46 -12.62 -27.52
N VAL A 279 -1.88 -13.70 -28.19
CA VAL A 279 -1.28 -14.15 -29.45
C VAL A 279 -2.38 -14.41 -30.47
N TYR A 280 -2.16 -13.95 -31.69
CA TYR A 280 -3.05 -14.10 -32.83
C TYR A 280 -2.28 -14.76 -33.98
N ILE A 281 -2.99 -15.47 -34.86
CA ILE A 281 -2.42 -15.89 -36.14
C ILE A 281 -2.13 -14.62 -36.96
N GLN A 282 -0.95 -14.53 -37.58
CA GLN A 282 -0.68 -13.51 -38.59
C GLN A 282 -1.22 -13.99 -39.95
N ASN A 283 -2.01 -13.14 -40.60
CA ASN A 283 -2.46 -13.38 -41.97
C ASN A 283 -1.29 -13.19 -42.96
N PRO A 284 -1.35 -13.73 -44.20
CA PRO A 284 -0.27 -13.60 -45.18
C PRO A 284 0.08 -12.15 -45.58
N ASP A 285 -0.84 -11.20 -45.38
CA ASP A 285 -0.65 -9.76 -45.60
C ASP A 285 -0.04 -9.02 -44.39
N GLY A 286 0.30 -9.74 -43.32
CA GLY A 286 0.81 -9.19 -42.07
C GLY A 286 -0.27 -8.64 -41.12
N SER A 287 -1.56 -8.72 -41.50
CA SER A 287 -2.66 -8.30 -40.62
C SER A 287 -2.92 -9.32 -39.50
N GLN A 288 -3.58 -8.85 -38.44
CA GLN A 288 -3.95 -9.68 -37.30
C GLN A 288 -5.15 -10.57 -37.64
N GLY A 289 -4.95 -11.88 -37.67
CA GLY A 289 -5.96 -12.89 -37.91
C GLY A 289 -6.66 -13.37 -36.64
N ALA A 290 -7.09 -14.64 -36.65
CA ALA A 290 -7.83 -15.24 -35.55
C ALA A 290 -6.99 -15.36 -34.26
N LYS A 291 -7.65 -15.22 -33.11
CA LYS A 291 -7.04 -15.35 -31.78
C LYS A 291 -6.54 -16.77 -31.53
N LEU A 292 -5.25 -16.90 -31.23
CA LEU A 292 -4.58 -18.18 -31.01
C LEU A 292 -4.44 -18.52 -29.52
N ILE A 293 -3.87 -17.61 -28.72
CA ILE A 293 -3.60 -17.82 -27.28
C ILE A 293 -4.28 -16.72 -26.45
N ASP A 294 -5.08 -17.15 -25.48
CA ASP A 294 -5.45 -16.37 -24.30
C ASP A 294 -4.48 -16.65 -23.14
N ILE A 295 -4.26 -15.67 -22.28
CA ILE A 295 -3.76 -15.89 -20.91
C ILE A 295 -4.92 -15.66 -19.94
N LYS A 296 -5.29 -16.69 -19.18
CA LYS A 296 -6.24 -16.58 -18.06
C LYS A 296 -5.47 -16.40 -16.77
N LEU A 297 -5.72 -15.32 -16.04
CA LEU A 297 -5.15 -15.12 -14.71
C LEU A 297 -5.98 -15.90 -13.68
N ASN A 298 -5.32 -16.73 -12.87
CA ASN A 298 -5.98 -17.55 -11.85
C ASN A 298 -5.67 -17.09 -10.44
N LYS A 299 -4.39 -16.82 -10.16
CA LYS A 299 -3.90 -16.41 -8.84
C LYS A 299 -3.17 -15.09 -8.91
N MET A 300 -3.23 -14.37 -7.81
CA MET A 300 -2.41 -13.19 -7.53
C MET A 300 -1.72 -13.37 -6.19
N ALA A 301 -0.52 -12.82 -6.03
CA ALA A 301 0.25 -12.93 -4.80
C ALA A 301 0.90 -11.61 -4.42
N LEU A 302 0.75 -11.18 -3.17
CA LEU A 302 1.48 -10.02 -2.62
C LEU A 302 2.87 -10.48 -2.18
N VAL A 303 3.88 -9.69 -2.56
CA VAL A 303 5.28 -9.90 -2.17
C VAL A 303 5.91 -8.60 -1.64
N ASN A 304 6.93 -8.74 -0.79
CA ASN A 304 7.73 -7.66 -0.20
C ASN A 304 6.92 -6.60 0.56
N MET A 305 5.95 -7.00 1.38
CA MET A 305 5.29 -6.08 2.31
C MET A 305 6.30 -5.66 3.40
N GLY A 306 6.56 -4.37 3.59
CA GLY A 306 7.57 -3.91 4.55
C GLY A 306 7.27 -4.35 5.97
N LYS A 307 8.27 -4.84 6.70
CA LYS A 307 8.04 -5.47 8.02
C LYS A 307 7.95 -4.44 9.16
N THR A 308 8.78 -3.41 9.10
CA THR A 308 8.92 -2.40 10.15
C THR A 308 8.83 -1.00 9.56
N PHE A 309 8.10 -0.10 10.21
CA PHE A 309 7.88 1.28 9.79
C PHE A 309 7.82 2.22 11.02
N TYR A 310 7.87 3.53 10.81
CA TYR A 310 7.69 4.51 11.88
C TYR A 310 6.23 4.93 12.02
N TYR A 311 5.71 5.09 13.25
CA TYR A 311 4.35 5.61 13.47
C TYR A 311 4.12 6.97 12.83
N LEU A 312 5.11 7.87 12.92
CA LEU A 312 5.05 9.21 12.37
C LEU A 312 5.77 9.23 11.02
N LYS A 313 5.05 9.63 9.97
CA LYS A 313 5.59 9.78 8.62
C LYS A 313 6.80 10.72 8.62
N ARG A 314 7.77 10.45 7.75
CA ARG A 314 8.98 11.25 7.56
C ARG A 314 9.23 11.42 6.07
N VAL A 315 9.64 12.61 5.65
CA VAL A 315 10.12 12.84 4.27
C VAL A 315 11.56 13.30 4.26
N SER A 316 12.28 13.03 3.17
CA SER A 316 13.55 13.67 2.82
C SER A 316 13.78 13.67 1.31
N ASN A 317 14.70 14.51 0.83
CA ASN A 317 14.99 14.66 -0.59
C ASN A 317 15.60 13.39 -1.22
N ASN A 318 16.29 12.57 -0.43
CA ASN A 318 16.94 11.34 -0.88
C ASN A 318 16.32 10.03 -0.35
N GLY A 319 15.33 10.10 0.56
CA GLY A 319 14.72 8.92 1.21
C GLY A 319 15.50 8.36 2.39
N LEU A 320 16.61 8.98 2.79
CA LEU A 320 17.41 8.63 3.96
C LEU A 320 17.10 9.56 5.14
N ASN A 321 17.39 9.10 6.35
CA ASN A 321 17.32 9.89 7.60
C ASN A 321 18.55 10.78 7.84
N ASP A 322 19.43 10.90 6.84
CA ASP A 322 20.67 11.68 6.92
C ASP A 322 20.38 13.15 7.28
N GLY A 323 20.97 13.60 8.39
CA GLY A 323 20.84 14.97 8.88
C GLY A 323 19.68 15.20 9.86
N TRP A 324 19.10 14.15 10.45
CA TRP A 324 18.26 14.26 11.65
C TRP A 324 18.90 15.19 12.70
N ASN A 325 18.24 16.31 13.02
CA ASN A 325 18.72 17.37 13.92
C ASN A 325 20.11 17.97 13.61
N ALA A 326 20.68 17.74 12.41
CA ALA A 326 21.96 18.32 12.03
C ALA A 326 21.77 19.77 11.51
N ALA A 327 22.27 20.74 12.26
CA ALA A 327 22.29 22.14 11.84
C ALA A 327 23.03 22.30 10.50
N GLY A 328 22.33 22.80 9.48
CA GLY A 328 22.86 22.94 8.12
C GLY A 328 22.55 21.77 7.17
N SER A 329 21.79 20.75 7.60
CA SER A 329 21.31 19.70 6.67
C SER A 329 20.44 20.29 5.55
N THR A 330 20.81 20.01 4.30
CA THR A 330 20.06 20.39 3.09
C THR A 330 19.18 19.26 2.55
N ASN A 331 19.10 18.12 3.25
CA ASN A 331 18.36 16.93 2.81
C ASN A 331 16.82 17.08 2.87
N GLY A 332 16.30 18.27 3.18
CA GLY A 332 14.86 18.54 3.21
C GLY A 332 14.07 17.67 4.19
N TRP A 333 14.75 17.13 5.21
CA TRP A 333 14.16 16.19 6.16
C TRP A 333 13.04 16.86 6.98
N ALA A 334 11.90 16.19 7.14
CA ALA A 334 10.81 16.64 8.00
C ALA A 334 9.99 15.48 8.60
N LEU A 335 9.71 15.56 9.91
CA LEU A 335 8.69 14.77 10.60
C LEU A 335 7.29 15.26 10.21
N CYS A 336 6.36 14.35 9.93
CA CYS A 336 5.02 14.63 9.41
C CYS A 336 5.07 15.67 8.29
N GLY A 337 6.04 15.55 7.40
CA GLY A 337 6.23 16.44 6.26
C GLY A 337 5.35 16.06 5.07
N ALA A 338 4.99 17.05 4.27
CA ALA A 338 4.22 16.85 3.05
C ALA A 338 5.00 16.03 2.01
N GLU A 339 4.32 15.09 1.37
CA GLU A 339 4.81 14.44 0.15
C GLU A 339 4.72 15.43 -1.01
N LYS A 340 5.83 15.53 -1.77
CA LYS A 340 6.01 16.49 -2.85
C LYS A 340 6.12 15.77 -4.19
N PRO A 341 5.51 16.31 -5.25
CA PRO A 341 5.47 15.64 -6.53
C PRO A 341 6.79 15.78 -7.29
N TRP A 342 7.17 14.73 -8.01
CA TRP A 342 8.31 14.72 -8.93
C TRP A 342 8.02 15.39 -10.28
N TYR A 343 6.77 15.79 -10.51
CA TYR A 343 6.34 16.56 -11.67
C TYR A 343 5.11 17.42 -11.35
N THR A 344 4.60 18.20 -12.30
CA THR A 344 3.28 18.85 -12.20
C THR A 344 2.60 18.87 -13.55
N LEU A 345 1.31 18.55 -13.56
CA LEU A 345 0.50 18.63 -14.77
C LEU A 345 0.19 20.10 -15.06
N GLN A 346 0.62 20.60 -16.21
CA GLN A 346 0.29 21.94 -16.68
C GLN A 346 -1.11 21.98 -17.30
N THR A 347 -1.66 23.19 -17.46
CA THR A 347 -3.01 23.43 -18.01
C THR A 347 -3.19 22.90 -19.45
N ASP A 348 -2.10 22.70 -20.19
CA ASP A 348 -2.09 22.12 -21.54
C ASP A 348 -1.97 20.59 -21.56
N GLY A 349 -1.89 19.94 -20.39
CA GLY A 349 -1.70 18.51 -20.23
C GLY A 349 -0.24 18.04 -20.27
N SER A 350 0.73 18.95 -20.41
CA SER A 350 2.16 18.60 -20.33
C SER A 350 2.61 18.35 -18.88
N LEU A 351 3.72 17.62 -18.71
CA LEU A 351 4.32 17.36 -17.40
C LEU A 351 5.57 18.22 -17.22
N ASP A 352 5.55 19.18 -16.30
CA ASP A 352 6.77 19.84 -15.82
C ASP A 352 7.52 18.91 -14.86
N GLN A 353 8.72 18.48 -15.23
CA GLN A 353 9.56 17.56 -14.45
C GLN A 353 10.62 18.30 -13.62
N ASN A 354 10.64 19.64 -13.62
CA ASN A 354 11.68 20.43 -12.93
C ASN A 354 11.45 20.61 -11.42
N ARG A 355 10.66 19.73 -10.78
CA ARG A 355 10.32 19.84 -9.35
C ARG A 355 11.18 18.91 -8.49
N PRO A 356 11.79 19.41 -7.41
CA PRO A 356 12.36 18.55 -6.38
C PRO A 356 11.20 17.94 -5.59
N GLY A 357 10.82 16.72 -5.97
CA GLY A 357 9.99 15.86 -5.14
C GLY A 357 10.73 15.42 -3.88
N ASN A 358 10.09 14.57 -3.09
CA ASN A 358 10.72 13.91 -1.94
C ASN A 358 10.29 12.45 -1.84
N TYR A 359 10.93 11.72 -0.94
CA TYR A 359 10.62 10.32 -0.63
C TYR A 359 10.19 10.22 0.83
N ILE A 360 9.36 9.22 1.15
CA ILE A 360 9.21 8.78 2.54
C ILE A 360 10.50 8.12 3.02
N VAL A 361 10.84 8.34 4.29
CA VAL A 361 11.99 7.70 4.94
C VAL A 361 11.55 6.42 5.64
N ASP A 362 11.85 5.30 4.99
CA ASP A 362 11.62 3.93 5.48
C ASP A 362 12.50 3.61 6.70
N TYR A 363 12.04 2.72 7.59
CA TYR A 363 12.83 2.32 8.77
C TYR A 363 14.16 1.63 8.40
N PHE A 364 14.17 0.88 7.30
CA PHE A 364 15.35 0.21 6.76
C PHE A 364 15.92 0.94 5.54
N ALA A 365 15.70 2.25 5.41
CA ALA A 365 16.14 3.05 4.27
C ALA A 365 17.64 2.89 3.97
N GLN A 366 18.50 2.93 4.99
CA GLN A 366 19.95 2.78 4.81
C GLN A 366 20.34 1.40 4.25
N GLN A 367 19.71 0.33 4.73
CA GLN A 367 19.95 -1.04 4.26
C GLN A 367 19.41 -1.23 2.83
N LYS A 368 18.22 -0.70 2.53
CA LYS A 368 17.63 -0.72 1.18
C LYS A 368 18.49 0.05 0.17
N ASN A 369 19.08 1.16 0.58
CA ASN A 369 19.99 1.97 -0.24
C ASN A 369 21.37 1.32 -0.44
N ALA A 370 21.86 0.54 0.54
CA ALA A 370 23.09 -0.25 0.40
C ALA A 370 22.91 -1.50 -0.49
N GLY A 371 21.66 -1.94 -0.68
CA GLY A 371 21.30 -3.17 -1.39
C GLY A 371 21.13 -4.36 -0.44
N ILE A 372 19.99 -5.05 -0.54
CA ILE A 372 19.68 -6.26 0.22
C ILE A 372 19.96 -7.47 -0.66
N SER A 373 20.90 -8.32 -0.26
CA SER A 373 21.26 -9.56 -0.95
C SER A 373 20.95 -10.84 -0.17
N GLU A 374 20.61 -10.72 1.12
CA GLU A 374 20.36 -11.84 2.02
C GLU A 374 19.40 -11.41 3.15
N ASN A 375 18.90 -12.38 3.91
CA ASN A 375 18.05 -12.18 5.09
C ASN A 375 16.77 -11.36 4.81
N PHE A 376 16.16 -11.53 3.64
CA PHE A 376 14.96 -10.82 3.19
C PHE A 376 13.79 -10.87 4.21
N SER A 377 13.62 -11.95 4.97
CA SER A 377 12.57 -12.07 6.00
C SER A 377 12.75 -11.18 7.23
N THR A 378 13.91 -10.53 7.38
CA THR A 378 14.14 -9.44 8.34
C THR A 378 13.44 -8.16 7.92
N TYR A 379 13.48 -7.85 6.63
CA TYR A 379 13.00 -6.58 6.06
C TYR A 379 11.56 -6.64 5.57
N PHE A 380 11.12 -7.82 5.12
CA PHE A 380 9.85 -8.02 4.44
C PHE A 380 9.03 -9.16 5.04
N ASN A 381 7.74 -8.91 5.20
CA ASN A 381 6.74 -9.97 5.14
C ASN A 381 6.53 -10.36 3.67
N TYR A 382 6.22 -11.63 3.45
CA TYR A 382 6.01 -12.19 2.12
C TYR A 382 7.18 -11.97 1.14
N ALA A 383 8.42 -12.19 1.59
CA ALA A 383 9.63 -11.89 0.83
C ALA A 383 9.64 -12.53 -0.58
N PHE A 384 10.03 -11.77 -1.60
CA PHE A 384 10.10 -12.27 -2.97
C PHE A 384 11.18 -13.36 -3.13
N PHE A 385 12.37 -13.09 -2.60
CA PHE A 385 13.50 -14.02 -2.54
C PHE A 385 13.57 -14.78 -1.20
N ASP A 386 14.27 -15.91 -1.21
CA ASP A 386 14.73 -16.59 0.01
C ASP A 386 15.80 -15.78 0.74
N ASN A 387 16.09 -16.14 2.00
CA ASN A 387 17.12 -15.48 2.80
C ASN A 387 18.55 -15.63 2.27
N ASP A 388 18.80 -16.53 1.32
CA ASP A 388 20.06 -16.67 0.59
C ASP A 388 20.09 -15.90 -0.75
N GLY A 389 19.04 -15.11 -1.03
CA GLY A 389 18.88 -14.35 -2.28
C GLY A 389 18.40 -15.18 -3.47
N THR A 390 18.09 -16.48 -3.30
CA THR A 390 17.60 -17.33 -4.38
C THR A 390 16.08 -17.26 -4.57
N LEU A 391 15.59 -17.81 -5.69
CA LEU A 391 14.16 -17.96 -5.96
C LEU A 391 13.84 -19.46 -6.16
N ASN A 392 13.50 -20.14 -5.06
CA ASN A 392 13.13 -21.56 -5.13
C ASN A 392 11.62 -21.77 -5.37
N ASN A 393 11.25 -22.27 -6.55
CA ASN A 393 9.85 -22.53 -6.92
C ASN A 393 9.17 -23.64 -6.09
N GLY A 394 9.93 -24.54 -5.45
CA GLY A 394 9.38 -25.66 -4.67
C GLY A 394 8.68 -25.21 -3.39
N ASN A 395 9.11 -24.09 -2.81
CA ASN A 395 8.65 -23.59 -1.52
C ASN A 395 7.44 -22.66 -1.61
N PHE A 396 6.93 -22.35 -2.81
CA PHE A 396 5.74 -21.50 -2.99
C PHE A 396 4.45 -22.08 -2.39
N ASN A 397 4.42 -23.38 -2.07
CA ASN A 397 3.24 -24.07 -1.53
C ASN A 397 3.53 -24.83 -0.22
N THR A 398 4.66 -24.58 0.46
CA THR A 398 4.88 -25.13 1.82
C THR A 398 4.08 -24.32 2.85
N ALA A 399 3.98 -24.85 4.08
CA ALA A 399 3.23 -24.22 5.16
C ALA A 399 3.77 -22.81 5.53
N ASP A 400 5.01 -22.52 5.16
CA ASP A 400 5.72 -21.26 5.43
C ASP A 400 5.31 -20.10 4.50
N GLN A 401 4.33 -20.32 3.60
CA GLN A 401 3.64 -19.34 2.76
C GLN A 401 4.49 -18.12 2.35
N ARG A 402 5.59 -18.35 1.61
CA ARG A 402 6.53 -17.29 1.19
C ARG A 402 5.84 -16.06 0.63
N TRP A 403 4.78 -16.23 -0.16
CA TRP A 403 3.98 -15.13 -0.70
C TRP A 403 2.53 -15.22 -0.21
N TYR A 404 1.86 -14.08 -0.05
CA TYR A 404 0.42 -14.09 0.24
C TYR A 404 -0.38 -14.36 -1.03
N VAL A 405 -0.74 -15.61 -1.28
CA VAL A 405 -1.45 -16.04 -2.49
C VAL A 405 -2.97 -15.98 -2.30
N SER A 406 -3.69 -15.45 -3.29
CA SER A 406 -5.16 -15.49 -3.39
C SER A 406 -5.61 -16.04 -4.75
N GLU A 407 -6.73 -16.76 -4.76
CA GLU A 407 -7.46 -17.06 -6.00
C GLU A 407 -8.21 -15.81 -6.44
N ILE A 408 -8.02 -15.36 -7.69
CA ILE A 408 -8.63 -14.11 -8.18
C ILE A 408 -10.16 -14.18 -8.16
N SER A 409 -10.73 -15.37 -8.45
CA SER A 409 -12.18 -15.59 -8.37
C SER A 409 -12.74 -15.41 -6.97
N ASP A 410 -11.95 -15.69 -5.92
CA ASP A 410 -12.38 -15.50 -4.53
C ASP A 410 -12.39 -14.01 -4.17
N VAL A 411 -11.32 -13.28 -4.52
CA VAL A 411 -11.22 -11.82 -4.35
C VAL A 411 -12.37 -11.09 -5.05
N LEU A 412 -12.67 -11.46 -6.30
CA LEU A 412 -13.75 -10.83 -7.07
C LEU A 412 -15.16 -11.15 -6.54
N SER A 413 -15.35 -12.32 -5.92
CA SER A 413 -16.66 -12.78 -5.45
C SER A 413 -16.97 -12.37 -4.01
N ASN A 414 -15.95 -12.42 -3.14
CA ASN A 414 -16.08 -12.26 -1.69
C ASN A 414 -15.38 -11.01 -1.13
N GLY A 415 -14.51 -10.36 -1.91
CA GLY A 415 -13.91 -9.09 -1.52
C GLY A 415 -14.97 -7.99 -1.39
N ASN A 416 -14.82 -7.14 -0.38
CA ASN A 416 -15.74 -6.02 -0.17
C ASN A 416 -15.72 -5.11 -1.41
N PRO A 417 -16.88 -4.65 -1.92
CA PRO A 417 -16.91 -3.65 -2.97
C PRO A 417 -16.26 -2.37 -2.46
N ASP A 418 -15.38 -1.80 -3.27
CA ASP A 418 -14.84 -0.48 -3.02
C ASP A 418 -15.90 0.61 -3.28
N ASN A 419 -15.72 1.78 -2.67
CA ASN A 419 -16.60 2.92 -2.77
C ASN A 419 -16.34 3.83 -3.99
N TRP A 420 -15.24 3.62 -4.74
CA TRP A 420 -14.92 4.41 -5.93
C TRP A 420 -16.03 4.35 -6.99
N ASP A 421 -16.45 5.51 -7.48
CA ASP A 421 -17.38 5.67 -8.59
C ASP A 421 -16.66 6.25 -9.82
N ASN A 422 -16.39 5.40 -10.81
CA ASN A 422 -15.85 5.82 -12.10
C ASN A 422 -16.98 5.86 -13.15
N ASN A 423 -17.53 7.06 -13.39
CA ASN A 423 -18.57 7.31 -14.39
C ASN A 423 -19.79 6.37 -14.25
N GLY A 424 -20.24 6.12 -13.02
CA GLY A 424 -21.40 5.26 -12.70
C GLY A 424 -21.06 3.79 -12.41
N ASN A 425 -19.78 3.39 -12.48
CA ASN A 425 -19.33 2.00 -12.29
C ASN A 425 -18.87 1.72 -10.85
N LYS A 426 -19.65 2.17 -9.86
CA LYS A 426 -19.32 2.02 -8.44
C LYS A 426 -19.18 0.55 -8.00
N GLY A 427 -18.16 0.23 -7.22
CA GLY A 427 -17.96 -1.11 -6.63
C GLY A 427 -17.47 -2.20 -7.59
N THR A 428 -16.93 -1.80 -8.75
CA THR A 428 -16.26 -2.69 -9.72
C THR A 428 -14.90 -3.19 -9.22
N TYR A 429 -14.19 -2.39 -8.42
CA TYR A 429 -13.03 -2.82 -7.65
C TYR A 429 -13.47 -3.53 -6.37
N LYS A 430 -12.71 -4.56 -5.97
CA LYS A 430 -12.84 -5.28 -4.70
C LYS A 430 -11.61 -5.04 -3.85
N VAL A 431 -11.82 -4.74 -2.57
CA VAL A 431 -10.73 -4.66 -1.59
C VAL A 431 -10.07 -6.03 -1.47
N TRP A 432 -8.78 -6.12 -1.82
CA TRP A 432 -8.02 -7.37 -1.76
C TRP A 432 -7.21 -7.47 -0.46
N ARG A 433 -6.41 -6.45 -0.12
CA ARG A 433 -5.58 -6.48 1.09
C ARG A 433 -5.14 -5.11 1.60
N TYR A 434 -4.92 -5.02 2.90
CA TYR A 434 -4.20 -3.93 3.55
C TYR A 434 -2.74 -4.32 3.79
N LEU A 435 -1.84 -3.35 3.73
CA LEU A 435 -0.40 -3.56 3.89
C LEU A 435 0.28 -2.37 4.57
N THR A 436 1.43 -2.66 5.18
CA THR A 436 2.41 -1.68 5.63
C THR A 436 3.18 -1.08 4.46
N GLU A 437 3.74 0.11 4.70
CA GLU A 437 4.64 0.80 3.77
C GLU A 437 5.94 0.00 3.48
N ASN A 438 6.50 0.21 2.29
CA ASN A 438 7.83 -0.23 1.91
C ASN A 438 8.39 0.76 0.88
N VAL A 439 9.39 1.55 1.26
CA VAL A 439 10.04 2.52 0.35
C VAL A 439 11.53 2.24 0.23
N ALA A 440 12.03 2.24 -1.01
CA ALA A 440 13.45 2.17 -1.31
C ALA A 440 13.96 3.58 -1.70
N PRO A 441 15.03 4.09 -1.06
CA PRO A 441 15.62 5.39 -1.39
C PRO A 441 16.17 5.44 -2.82
N GLY A 442 15.74 6.43 -3.62
CA GLY A 442 16.21 6.63 -4.99
C GLY A 442 15.59 5.68 -6.04
N ILE A 443 15.44 6.19 -7.26
CA ILE A 443 14.73 5.50 -8.36
C ILE A 443 15.43 4.19 -8.76
N GLU A 444 16.77 4.18 -8.83
CA GLU A 444 17.54 3.00 -9.26
C GLU A 444 17.43 1.81 -8.29
N ASN A 445 17.09 2.05 -7.02
CA ASN A 445 16.87 0.99 -6.03
C ASN A 445 15.45 0.40 -6.10
N GLN A 446 14.48 1.12 -6.68
CA GLN A 446 13.07 0.71 -6.75
C GLN A 446 12.79 -0.37 -7.83
N VAL A 447 13.80 -0.80 -8.59
CA VAL A 447 13.70 -1.90 -9.57
C VAL A 447 14.29 -3.23 -9.09
N ASN A 448 15.01 -3.26 -7.95
CA ASN A 448 15.90 -4.37 -7.57
C ASN A 448 15.24 -5.47 -6.72
N GLY A 449 13.99 -5.86 -7.04
CA GLY A 449 13.31 -7.00 -6.41
C GLY A 449 13.01 -6.88 -4.90
N ILE A 450 13.25 -5.71 -4.30
CA ILE A 450 12.94 -5.34 -2.91
C ILE A 450 11.63 -4.55 -2.78
N SER A 451 11.08 -4.07 -3.89
CA SER A 451 9.82 -3.31 -3.95
C SER A 451 8.61 -4.22 -3.70
N THR A 452 7.58 -3.68 -3.05
CA THR A 452 6.27 -4.34 -2.93
C THR A 452 5.71 -4.59 -4.33
N ALA A 453 5.25 -5.82 -4.62
CA ALA A 453 4.71 -6.17 -5.93
C ALA A 453 3.54 -7.14 -5.85
N VAL A 454 2.83 -7.27 -6.97
CA VAL A 454 1.76 -8.25 -7.18
C VAL A 454 2.18 -9.22 -8.29
N VAL A 455 2.36 -10.49 -7.94
CA VAL A 455 2.75 -11.54 -8.88
C VAL A 455 1.50 -12.29 -9.33
N PHE A 456 1.22 -12.28 -10.64
CA PHE A 456 0.10 -13.02 -11.22
C PHE A 456 0.54 -14.38 -11.77
N LYS A 457 -0.25 -15.42 -11.50
CA LYS A 457 -0.14 -16.71 -12.17
C LYS A 457 -1.15 -16.79 -13.31
N GLY A 458 -0.66 -16.56 -14.52
CA GLY A 458 -1.38 -16.80 -15.77
C GLY A 458 -1.27 -18.25 -16.24
N LYS A 459 -2.33 -18.76 -16.87
CA LYS A 459 -2.33 -19.98 -17.67
C LYS A 459 -2.59 -19.63 -19.13
N MET A 460 -1.74 -20.10 -20.05
CA MET A 460 -2.02 -20.06 -21.48
C MET A 460 -3.14 -21.04 -21.84
N LEU A 461 -4.04 -20.59 -22.71
CA LEU A 461 -5.15 -21.36 -23.27
C LEU A 461 -5.15 -21.14 -24.79
N ALA A 462 -5.03 -22.20 -25.57
CA ALA A 462 -5.05 -22.13 -27.02
C ALA A 462 -6.47 -22.39 -27.57
N SER A 463 -6.88 -21.67 -28.61
CA SER A 463 -8.19 -21.90 -29.22
C SER A 463 -8.25 -23.27 -29.90
N ASN A 464 -9.16 -24.16 -29.46
CA ASN A 464 -9.38 -25.44 -30.13
C ASN A 464 -10.15 -25.31 -31.45
N ASP A 465 -10.86 -24.20 -31.65
CA ASP A 465 -11.66 -23.93 -32.86
C ASP A 465 -10.78 -23.71 -34.10
N LEU A 466 -9.48 -23.44 -33.88
CA LEU A 466 -8.46 -23.32 -34.92
C LEU A 466 -7.86 -24.66 -35.35
N LYS A 467 -8.29 -25.79 -34.76
CA LYS A 467 -7.79 -27.11 -35.15
C LYS A 467 -8.36 -27.54 -36.48
N THR A 468 -7.50 -28.05 -37.36
CA THR A 468 -7.90 -28.64 -38.63
C THR A 468 -7.91 -30.16 -38.53
N ASP A 469 -8.93 -30.82 -39.07
CA ASP A 469 -8.93 -32.27 -39.23
C ASP A 469 -7.92 -32.67 -40.32
N LEU A 470 -6.78 -33.21 -39.91
CA LEU A 470 -5.69 -33.60 -40.80
C LEU A 470 -6.08 -34.73 -41.77
N SER A 471 -7.16 -35.48 -41.51
CA SER A 471 -7.65 -36.51 -42.43
C SER A 471 -8.31 -35.93 -43.69
N THR A 472 -8.66 -34.64 -43.67
CA THR A 472 -9.18 -33.91 -44.84
C THR A 472 -8.09 -33.34 -45.74
N LEU A 473 -6.82 -33.44 -45.34
CA LEU A 473 -5.66 -32.87 -46.01
C LEU A 473 -4.71 -33.94 -46.56
N THR A 474 -4.08 -33.66 -47.70
CA THR A 474 -3.06 -34.55 -48.28
C THR A 474 -1.75 -34.47 -47.51
N GLU A 475 -1.32 -35.58 -46.91
CA GLU A 475 -0.06 -35.69 -46.17
C GLU A 475 1.15 -35.26 -47.03
N GLY A 476 2.13 -34.59 -46.39
CA GLY A 476 3.31 -34.06 -47.07
C GLY A 476 3.13 -32.70 -47.77
N THR A 477 1.90 -32.21 -47.93
CA THR A 477 1.66 -30.83 -48.40
C THR A 477 2.05 -29.77 -47.37
N ALA A 478 2.29 -28.54 -47.82
CA ALA A 478 2.53 -27.41 -46.92
C ALA A 478 1.30 -27.10 -46.04
N GLU A 479 0.10 -27.23 -46.60
CA GLU A 479 -1.17 -27.08 -45.88
C GLU A 479 -1.29 -28.10 -44.74
N TYR A 480 -1.04 -29.39 -45.01
CA TYR A 480 -0.99 -30.44 -43.99
C TYR A 480 0.05 -30.14 -42.89
N ARG A 481 1.27 -29.72 -43.26
CA ARG A 481 2.32 -29.40 -42.27
C ARG A 481 1.92 -28.22 -41.38
N ASN A 482 1.43 -27.13 -41.98
CA ASN A 482 1.00 -25.94 -41.24
C ASN A 482 -0.17 -26.25 -40.29
N ALA A 483 -1.17 -26.99 -40.77
CA ALA A 483 -2.29 -27.48 -39.96
C ALA A 483 -1.81 -28.40 -38.82
N LYS A 484 -0.86 -29.31 -39.09
CA LYS A 484 -0.28 -30.18 -38.06
C LYS A 484 0.47 -29.38 -37.00
N TYR A 485 1.31 -28.43 -37.40
CA TYR A 485 2.07 -27.59 -36.46
C TYR A 485 1.17 -26.73 -35.58
N LEU A 486 0.07 -26.21 -36.13
CA LEU A 486 -0.96 -25.48 -35.38
C LEU A 486 -1.68 -26.40 -34.39
N ASN A 487 -2.09 -27.60 -34.82
CA ASN A 487 -2.69 -28.61 -33.94
C ASN A 487 -1.73 -29.02 -32.81
N ASP A 488 -0.45 -29.27 -33.12
CA ASP A 488 0.60 -29.64 -32.16
C ASP A 488 0.81 -28.51 -31.13
N LEU A 489 0.81 -27.24 -31.55
CA LEU A 489 0.87 -26.08 -30.66
C LEU A 489 -0.34 -26.03 -29.71
N ILE A 490 -1.56 -26.10 -30.26
CA ILE A 490 -2.80 -26.04 -29.47
C ILE A 490 -2.85 -27.19 -28.47
N ASN A 491 -2.43 -28.39 -28.88
CA ASN A 491 -2.34 -29.56 -28.01
C ASN A 491 -1.30 -29.39 -26.90
N ALA A 492 -0.10 -28.87 -27.21
CA ALA A 492 0.94 -28.62 -26.22
C ALA A 492 0.49 -27.61 -25.15
N VAL A 493 -0.07 -26.47 -25.57
CA VAL A 493 -0.55 -25.41 -24.68
C VAL A 493 -1.72 -25.87 -23.80
N ASN A 494 -2.71 -26.57 -24.39
CA ASN A 494 -3.90 -27.00 -23.66
C ASN A 494 -3.72 -28.30 -22.85
N SER A 495 -2.55 -28.94 -22.94
CA SER A 495 -2.28 -30.20 -22.26
C SER A 495 -2.47 -30.08 -20.74
N LYS A 496 -2.86 -31.21 -20.14
CA LYS A 496 -2.96 -31.41 -18.68
C LYS A 496 -2.03 -32.52 -18.20
N ASP A 497 -1.16 -33.03 -19.07
CA ASP A 497 -0.22 -34.09 -18.71
C ASP A 497 0.86 -33.54 -17.76
N ALA A 498 0.97 -34.16 -16.58
CA ALA A 498 1.99 -33.84 -15.59
C ALA A 498 3.41 -34.15 -16.07
N SER A 499 3.58 -35.01 -17.09
CA SER A 499 4.89 -35.32 -17.70
C SER A 499 5.55 -34.09 -18.36
N LEU A 500 4.76 -33.06 -18.71
CA LEU A 500 5.26 -31.79 -19.27
C LEU A 500 6.03 -30.92 -18.26
N GLY A 501 6.11 -31.33 -16.99
CA GLY A 501 7.07 -30.75 -16.04
C GLY A 501 8.54 -31.13 -16.33
N ASP A 502 8.77 -32.16 -17.15
CA ASP A 502 10.11 -32.57 -17.61
C ASP A 502 10.53 -31.74 -18.84
N SER A 503 11.45 -30.81 -18.64
CA SER A 503 11.96 -29.91 -19.69
C SER A 503 12.69 -30.63 -20.83
N TYR A 504 13.07 -31.90 -20.68
CA TYR A 504 13.65 -32.72 -21.75
C TYR A 504 12.61 -33.43 -22.60
N LYS A 505 11.33 -33.45 -22.18
CA LYS A 505 10.22 -34.15 -22.87
C LYS A 505 9.09 -33.21 -23.30
N ALA A 506 8.94 -32.07 -22.64
CA ALA A 506 7.93 -31.08 -22.98
C ALA A 506 8.19 -30.48 -24.39
N PRO A 507 7.15 -30.29 -25.23
CA PRO A 507 7.29 -29.56 -26.48
C PRO A 507 7.79 -28.13 -26.23
N ILE A 508 8.89 -27.75 -26.87
CA ILE A 508 9.45 -26.41 -26.76
C ILE A 508 8.63 -25.45 -27.63
N LEU A 509 8.19 -24.36 -27.01
CA LEU A 509 7.50 -23.24 -27.65
C LEU A 509 8.52 -22.13 -27.97
N TYR A 510 8.57 -21.71 -29.23
CA TYR A 510 9.42 -20.64 -29.71
C TYR A 510 8.56 -19.42 -30.06
N SER A 511 8.92 -18.24 -29.56
CA SER A 511 8.24 -16.98 -29.89
C SER A 511 9.14 -16.13 -30.77
N TYR A 512 8.58 -15.58 -31.85
CA TYR A 512 9.27 -14.65 -32.73
C TYR A 512 8.29 -13.65 -33.36
N ALA A 513 8.59 -12.35 -33.26
CA ALA A 513 7.80 -11.25 -33.84
C ALA A 513 6.27 -11.34 -33.58
N GLY A 514 5.87 -11.78 -32.39
CA GLY A 514 4.47 -11.95 -31.99
C GLY A 514 3.80 -13.26 -32.43
N SER A 515 4.49 -14.09 -33.23
CA SER A 515 4.06 -15.45 -33.59
C SER A 515 4.64 -16.50 -32.63
N LEU A 516 3.94 -17.63 -32.48
CA LEU A 516 4.31 -18.73 -31.58
C LEU A 516 4.36 -20.05 -32.34
N TYR A 517 5.47 -20.79 -32.20
CA TYR A 517 5.76 -22.02 -32.93
C TYR A 517 6.01 -23.18 -31.96
N CYS A 518 5.42 -24.34 -32.23
CA CYS A 518 5.72 -25.58 -31.53
C CYS A 518 6.82 -26.35 -32.28
N THR A 519 7.92 -26.69 -31.61
CA THR A 519 9.13 -27.34 -32.16
C THR A 519 10.00 -26.47 -33.08
N TRP A 520 11.29 -26.82 -33.17
CA TRP A 520 12.25 -26.14 -34.06
C TRP A 520 11.95 -26.35 -35.56
N GLN A 521 11.41 -27.51 -35.96
CA GLN A 521 11.11 -27.77 -37.38
C GLN A 521 10.04 -26.80 -37.92
N ASN A 522 9.06 -26.43 -37.09
CA ASN A 522 8.04 -25.43 -37.42
C ASN A 522 8.68 -24.04 -37.63
N VAL A 523 9.61 -23.64 -36.76
CA VAL A 523 10.39 -22.39 -36.91
C VAL A 523 11.19 -22.39 -38.21
N TYR A 524 11.84 -23.51 -38.53
CA TYR A 524 12.59 -23.70 -39.77
C TYR A 524 11.70 -23.61 -41.02
N ASP A 525 10.59 -24.36 -41.06
CA ASP A 525 9.64 -24.36 -42.18
C ASP A 525 9.03 -22.97 -42.40
N ALA A 526 8.73 -22.24 -41.31
CA ALA A 526 8.26 -20.85 -41.36
C ALA A 526 9.33 -19.89 -41.90
N ALA A 527 10.59 -20.03 -41.46
CA ALA A 527 11.70 -19.22 -41.96
C ALA A 527 11.98 -19.44 -43.45
N VAL A 528 11.93 -20.69 -43.92
CA VAL A 528 12.02 -21.01 -45.36
C VAL A 528 10.85 -20.38 -46.12
N SER A 529 9.61 -20.57 -45.64
CA SER A 529 8.41 -20.06 -46.30
C SER A 529 8.36 -18.54 -46.39
N ALA A 530 8.79 -17.82 -45.34
CA ALA A 530 8.84 -16.36 -45.31
C ALA A 530 9.97 -15.76 -46.17
N SER A 531 10.85 -16.60 -46.71
CA SER A 531 12.05 -16.19 -47.44
C SER A 531 12.08 -16.68 -48.89
N PHE A 532 11.19 -17.59 -49.26
CA PHE A 532 11.11 -18.17 -50.60
C PHE A 532 9.91 -17.59 -51.36
N SER A 533 10.18 -16.99 -52.52
CA SER A 533 9.18 -16.65 -53.52
C SER A 533 9.63 -17.17 -54.88
N TYR A 534 8.78 -17.05 -55.89
CA TYR A 534 9.19 -17.36 -57.26
C TYR A 534 8.43 -16.50 -58.28
N THR A 535 9.02 -16.39 -59.46
CA THR A 535 8.36 -15.88 -60.66
C THR A 535 8.33 -16.97 -61.72
N THR A 536 7.35 -16.91 -62.62
CA THR A 536 7.25 -17.83 -63.76
C THR A 536 7.83 -17.16 -64.99
N GLY A 537 8.86 -17.76 -65.57
CA GLY A 537 9.50 -17.28 -66.80
C GLY A 537 8.58 -17.40 -68.03
N PRO A 538 8.95 -16.76 -69.17
CA PRO A 538 8.16 -16.82 -70.42
C PRO A 538 7.99 -18.23 -71.01
N ASP A 539 8.84 -19.17 -70.58
CA ASP A 539 8.85 -20.59 -70.93
C ASP A 539 8.09 -21.48 -69.92
N GLY A 540 7.44 -20.89 -68.91
CA GLY A 540 6.79 -21.61 -67.81
C GLY A 540 7.75 -22.08 -66.72
N LYS A 541 9.04 -21.75 -66.80
CA LYS A 541 10.04 -22.20 -65.81
C LYS A 541 9.94 -21.39 -64.53
N ILE A 542 9.99 -22.08 -63.39
CA ILE A 542 10.05 -21.44 -62.07
C ILE A 542 11.44 -20.81 -61.86
N ILE A 543 11.47 -19.51 -61.64
CA ILE A 543 12.67 -18.75 -61.23
C ILE A 543 12.51 -18.41 -59.75
N PRO A 544 13.25 -19.09 -58.84
CA PRO A 544 13.15 -18.84 -57.41
C PRO A 544 13.83 -17.53 -57.02
N ASP A 545 13.24 -16.83 -56.06
CA ASP A 545 13.79 -15.65 -55.40
C ASP A 545 13.86 -15.91 -53.89
N TRP A 546 14.92 -15.39 -53.25
CA TRP A 546 15.29 -15.70 -51.87
C TRP A 546 15.52 -14.42 -51.07
N ASN A 547 14.50 -13.99 -50.33
CA ASN A 547 14.58 -12.83 -49.44
C ASN A 547 15.36 -13.16 -48.15
N ARG A 548 16.68 -13.23 -48.26
CA ARG A 548 17.60 -13.42 -47.13
C ARG A 548 17.70 -12.22 -46.19
N THR A 549 16.99 -11.12 -46.48
CA THR A 549 16.94 -9.96 -45.59
C THR A 549 15.84 -10.08 -44.54
N ASN A 550 14.86 -10.98 -44.75
CA ASN A 550 13.80 -11.33 -43.80
C ASN A 550 14.39 -11.61 -42.40
N SER A 551 13.76 -11.06 -41.37
CA SER A 551 14.29 -11.11 -40.01
C SER A 551 14.17 -12.49 -39.37
N LEU A 552 13.13 -13.28 -39.70
CA LEU A 552 12.98 -14.66 -39.25
C LEU A 552 14.01 -15.58 -39.94
N TYR A 553 14.35 -15.32 -41.20
CA TYR A 553 15.45 -16.02 -41.88
C TYR A 553 16.76 -15.89 -41.09
N LYS A 554 17.17 -14.66 -40.80
CA LYS A 554 18.41 -14.34 -40.05
C LYS A 554 18.41 -14.82 -38.60
N ALA A 555 17.24 -15.15 -38.04
CA ALA A 555 17.13 -15.72 -36.70
C ALA A 555 17.33 -17.24 -36.69
N VAL A 556 17.29 -17.89 -37.86
CA VAL A 556 17.32 -19.35 -38.05
C VAL A 556 18.55 -19.81 -38.84
N PHE A 557 19.04 -18.98 -39.78
CA PHE A 557 20.16 -19.24 -40.70
C PHE A 557 21.23 -18.13 -40.60
#